data_AF-A0A640KIZ2-F1
#
_entry.id   AF-A0A640KIZ2-F1
#
_cell.length_a   1.000
_cell.length_b   1.000
_cell.length_c   1.000
_cell.angle_alpha   90.00
_cell.angle_beta   90.00
_cell.angle_gamma   90.00
#
_symmetry.space_group_name_H-M   'P 1'
#
loop_
_entity.id
_entity.type
_entity.pdbx_description
1 polymer ?
#
loop_
_entity_poly.entity_id
_entity_poly.type
_entity_poly.pdbx_seq_one_letter_code
_entity_poly.pdbx_strand_id
1 'polypeptide(L)'
;MGSTAGDGQGSSEFVELLEFRLILCYIYHYFQLTLMFDELDTSGNMLVDAKEFKGAVSKMSEWGFVIEDPGTVFKEIDVDSSGQVSFDEFAAWATYQQLDTKGYLYDGKR
;
A
#
# COMPACT_ATOMS: atom_id res chain seq x y z
N MET A 1 51.86 -0.48 6.42
CA MET A 1 51.28 0.32 5.33
C MET A 1 50.72 -0.66 4.31
N GLY A 2 49.42 -0.81 4.06
CA GLY A 2 48.23 -0.24 4.67
C GLY A 2 47.08 -1.23 4.47
N SER A 3 46.26 -1.41 5.51
CA SER A 3 44.95 -2.03 5.38
C SER A 3 44.06 -1.08 4.58
N THR A 4 43.50 -1.53 3.47
CA THR A 4 42.33 -0.89 2.85
C THR A 4 41.14 -1.79 3.10
N ALA A 5 40.56 -1.65 4.29
CA ALA A 5 39.15 -1.90 4.49
C ALA A 5 38.42 -0.70 3.85
N GLY A 6 37.84 -0.90 2.67
CA GLY A 6 36.72 -0.10 2.17
C GLY A 6 35.53 -1.03 2.23
N ASP A 7 34.65 -0.94 3.23
CA ASP A 7 33.56 0.04 3.36
C ASP A 7 32.76 0.22 2.07
N GLY A 8 31.52 -0.28 2.10
CA GLY A 8 30.45 0.11 1.16
C GLY A 8 30.23 -0.83 -0.01
N GLN A 9 29.89 -2.11 0.24
CA GLN A 9 29.24 -2.91 -0.80
C GLN A 9 27.81 -2.39 -0.99
N GLY A 10 27.66 -1.36 -1.81
CA GLY A 10 26.38 -0.99 -2.39
C GLY A 10 25.79 -2.21 -3.10
N SER A 11 24.48 -2.40 -2.96
CA SER A 11 23.70 -3.45 -3.61
C SER A 11 24.20 -3.68 -5.04
N SER A 12 24.47 -4.94 -5.38
CA SER A 12 24.89 -5.36 -6.72
C SER A 12 24.05 -4.67 -7.80
N GLU A 13 24.66 -4.25 -8.91
CA GLU A 13 23.95 -3.66 -10.06
C GLU A 13 22.95 -4.65 -10.73
N PHE A 14 23.02 -5.93 -10.33
CA PHE A 14 22.13 -7.00 -10.78
C PHE A 14 21.17 -7.41 -9.67
N VAL A 15 19.96 -7.76 -10.09
CA VAL A 15 18.91 -8.31 -9.24
C VAL A 15 19.25 -9.78 -8.91
N GLU A 16 19.43 -10.09 -7.63
CA GLU A 16 19.59 -11.46 -7.14
C GLU A 16 18.26 -12.24 -7.16
N LEU A 17 18.31 -13.57 -7.04
CA LEU A 17 17.07 -14.39 -7.04
C LEU A 17 16.10 -14.02 -5.90
N LEU A 18 16.63 -13.54 -4.77
CA LEU A 18 15.80 -13.02 -3.68
C LEU A 18 15.12 -11.71 -4.09
N GLU A 19 15.88 -10.75 -4.61
CA GLU A 19 15.38 -9.45 -5.06
C GLU A 19 14.38 -9.61 -6.22
N PHE A 20 14.63 -10.54 -7.14
CA PHE A 20 13.72 -10.84 -8.25
C PHE A 20 12.36 -11.34 -7.73
N ARG A 21 12.36 -12.22 -6.72
CA ARG A 21 11.12 -12.68 -6.08
C ARG A 21 10.39 -11.52 -5.40
N LEU A 22 11.12 -10.62 -4.75
CA LEU A 22 10.55 -9.42 -4.14
C LEU A 22 9.96 -8.48 -5.20
N ILE A 23 10.62 -8.29 -6.35
CA ILE A 23 10.12 -7.50 -7.47
C ILE A 23 8.82 -8.10 -8.02
N LEU A 24 8.75 -9.42 -8.22
CA LEU A 24 7.51 -10.07 -8.67
C LEU A 24 6.37 -9.87 -7.68
N CYS A 25 6.63 -10.01 -6.38
CA CYS A 25 5.64 -9.71 -5.34
C CYS A 25 5.22 -8.23 -5.36
N TYR A 26 6.18 -7.31 -5.56
CA TYR A 26 5.90 -5.88 -5.64
C TYR A 26 5.01 -5.54 -6.84
N ILE A 27 5.33 -6.05 -8.03
CA ILE A 27 4.52 -5.81 -9.25
C ILE A 27 3.11 -6.37 -9.08
N TYR A 28 2.99 -7.58 -8.50
CA TYR A 28 1.69 -8.18 -8.24
C TYR A 28 0.85 -7.32 -7.27
N HIS A 29 1.42 -6.91 -6.13
CA HIS A 29 0.71 -6.05 -5.19
C HIS A 29 0.39 -4.68 -5.79
N TYR A 30 1.28 -4.09 -6.58
CA TYR A 30 1.04 -2.82 -7.26
C TYR A 30 -0.18 -2.91 -8.18
N PHE A 31 -0.29 -3.94 -9.01
CA PHE A 31 -1.46 -4.13 -9.86
C PHE A 31 -2.74 -4.38 -9.07
N GLN A 32 -2.68 -5.10 -7.95
CA GLN A 32 -3.85 -5.26 -7.08
C GLN A 32 -4.32 -3.90 -6.55
N LEU A 33 -3.41 -3.06 -6.06
CA LEU A 33 -3.73 -1.73 -5.59
C LEU A 33 -4.32 -0.86 -6.70
N THR A 34 -3.77 -0.92 -7.92
CA THR A 34 -4.32 -0.18 -9.07
C THR A 34 -5.75 -0.60 -9.37
N LEU A 35 -6.03 -1.91 -9.44
CA LEU A 35 -7.39 -2.41 -9.68
C LEU A 35 -8.37 -2.00 -8.58
N MET A 36 -7.92 -2.00 -7.32
CA MET A 36 -8.73 -1.54 -6.19
C MET A 36 -9.00 -0.04 -6.27
N PHE A 37 -8.01 0.75 -6.66
CA PHE A 37 -8.15 2.19 -6.82
C PHE A 37 -9.10 2.57 -7.97
N ASP A 38 -9.03 1.87 -9.10
CA ASP A 38 -9.97 2.07 -10.22
C ASP A 38 -11.43 1.78 -9.82
N GLU A 39 -11.65 0.88 -8.87
CA GLU A 39 -12.98 0.56 -8.33
C GLU A 39 -13.49 1.60 -7.31
N LEU A 40 -12.58 2.42 -6.76
CA LEU A 40 -12.85 3.56 -5.88
C LEU A 40 -13.10 4.83 -6.69
N ASP A 41 -12.23 5.16 -7.65
CA ASP A 41 -12.31 6.34 -8.52
C ASP A 41 -13.38 6.15 -9.61
N THR A 42 -14.62 6.45 -9.25
CA THR A 42 -15.75 6.37 -10.20
C THR A 42 -15.74 7.49 -11.24
N SER A 43 -15.01 8.57 -10.96
CA SER A 43 -14.91 9.74 -11.82
C SER A 43 -13.85 9.59 -12.93
N GLY A 44 -12.86 8.71 -12.73
CA GLY A 44 -11.74 8.47 -13.64
C GLY A 44 -10.72 9.61 -13.68
N ASN A 45 -10.62 10.41 -12.61
CA ASN A 45 -9.69 11.54 -12.52
C ASN A 45 -8.36 11.20 -11.80
N MET A 46 -8.15 9.92 -11.47
CA MET A 46 -7.02 9.40 -10.68
C MET A 46 -6.96 9.94 -9.23
N LEU A 47 -8.09 10.41 -8.71
CA LEU A 47 -8.26 10.91 -7.35
C LEU A 47 -9.57 10.35 -6.79
N VAL A 48 -9.62 10.11 -5.49
CA VAL A 48 -10.83 9.61 -4.83
C VAL A 48 -11.33 10.69 -3.88
N ASP A 49 -12.52 11.22 -4.14
CA ASP A 49 -13.16 12.16 -3.22
C ASP A 49 -13.86 11.43 -2.05
N ALA A 50 -14.26 12.19 -1.02
CA ALA A 50 -14.91 11.61 0.16
C ALA A 50 -16.24 10.88 -0.13
N LYS A 51 -16.95 11.25 -1.20
CA LYS A 51 -18.19 10.57 -1.62
C LYS A 51 -17.87 9.25 -2.30
N GLU A 52 -16.87 9.24 -3.18
CA GLU A 52 -16.37 8.04 -3.86
C GLU A 52 -15.85 7.02 -2.84
N PHE A 53 -15.00 7.47 -1.92
CA PHE A 53 -14.50 6.65 -0.82
C PHE A 53 -15.63 6.04 0.00
N LYS A 54 -16.61 6.86 0.42
CA LYS A 54 -17.77 6.39 1.20
C LYS A 54 -18.63 5.41 0.42
N GLY A 55 -18.78 5.59 -0.89
CA GLY A 55 -19.50 4.68 -1.77
C GLY A 55 -18.82 3.31 -1.91
N ALA A 56 -17.51 3.26 -1.77
CA ALA A 56 -16.71 2.06 -1.93
C ALA A 56 -16.48 1.26 -0.63
N VAL A 57 -16.91 1.74 0.54
CA VAL A 57 -16.71 1.08 1.85
C VAL A 57 -17.15 -0.39 1.84
N SER A 58 -18.26 -0.71 1.15
CA SER A 58 -18.71 -2.10 1.02
C SER A 58 -17.70 -2.98 0.27
N LYS A 59 -17.11 -2.47 -0.83
CA LYS A 59 -16.07 -3.18 -1.59
C LYS A 59 -14.79 -3.32 -0.77
N MET A 60 -14.42 -2.29 -0.01
CA MET A 60 -13.25 -2.34 0.86
C MET A 60 -13.35 -3.43 1.93
N SER A 61 -14.56 -3.70 2.43
CA SER A 61 -14.84 -4.84 3.33
C SER A 61 -14.64 -6.19 2.64
N GLU A 62 -15.03 -6.33 1.37
CA GLU A 62 -14.77 -7.54 0.57
C GLU A 62 -13.26 -7.77 0.36
N TRP A 63 -12.46 -6.71 0.33
CA TRP A 63 -11.00 -6.78 0.28
C TRP A 63 -10.35 -7.00 1.66
N GLY A 64 -11.14 -7.08 2.72
CA GLY A 64 -10.67 -7.36 4.08
C GLY A 64 -10.33 -6.12 4.91
N PHE A 65 -10.67 -4.91 4.46
CA PHE A 65 -10.51 -3.70 5.26
C PHE A 65 -11.73 -3.45 6.15
N VAL A 66 -11.50 -3.21 7.43
CA VAL A 66 -12.56 -2.85 8.37
C VAL A 66 -12.57 -1.33 8.52
N ILE A 67 -13.60 -0.68 7.98
CA ILE A 67 -13.77 0.77 8.05
C ILE A 67 -15.00 1.08 8.89
N GLU A 68 -14.78 1.47 10.15
CA GLU A 68 -15.85 1.82 11.08
C GLU A 68 -16.40 3.23 10.82
N ASP A 69 -15.51 4.21 10.63
CA ASP A 69 -15.86 5.59 10.27
C ASP A 69 -15.14 6.00 8.98
N PRO A 70 -15.84 5.99 7.83
CA PRO A 70 -15.27 6.37 6.54
C PRO A 70 -14.72 7.80 6.53
N GLY A 71 -15.31 8.73 7.30
CA GLY A 71 -14.86 10.12 7.34
C GLY A 71 -13.54 10.29 8.09
N THR A 72 -13.34 9.50 9.15
CA THR A 72 -12.07 9.48 9.89
C THR A 72 -10.99 8.78 9.09
N VAL A 73 -11.28 7.62 8.50
CA VAL A 73 -10.31 6.89 7.67
C VAL A 73 -9.93 7.69 6.43
N PHE A 74 -10.87 8.37 5.77
CA PHE A 74 -10.54 9.24 4.64
C PHE A 74 -9.53 10.32 5.01
N LYS A 75 -9.69 10.97 6.15
CA LYS A 75 -8.74 11.99 6.65
C LYS A 75 -7.40 11.41 7.08
N GLU A 76 -7.35 10.14 7.47
CA GLU A 76 -6.10 9.44 7.75
C GLU A 76 -5.31 9.18 6.46
N ILE A 77 -6.01 8.86 5.37
CA ILE A 77 -5.42 8.58 4.06
C ILE A 77 -5.01 9.87 3.34
N ASP A 78 -5.82 10.93 3.41
CA ASP A 78 -5.56 12.27 2.84
C ASP A 78 -4.49 13.02 3.68
N VAL A 79 -3.24 12.56 3.55
CA VAL A 79 -2.09 13.03 4.35
C VAL A 79 -1.76 14.47 4.03
N ASP A 80 -1.87 14.86 2.76
CA ASP A 80 -1.61 16.23 2.32
C ASP A 80 -2.79 17.19 2.57
N SER A 81 -3.94 16.67 3.01
CA SER A 81 -5.17 17.42 3.28
C SER A 81 -5.68 18.19 2.05
N SER A 82 -5.46 17.65 0.85
CA SER A 82 -5.98 18.20 -0.40
C SER A 82 -7.51 18.08 -0.51
N GLY A 83 -8.13 17.23 0.32
CA GLY A 83 -9.56 16.91 0.26
C GLY A 83 -9.89 15.81 -0.76
N GLN A 84 -8.86 15.21 -1.36
CA GLN A 84 -8.94 14.08 -2.27
C GLN A 84 -7.83 13.09 -1.92
N VAL A 85 -8.06 11.81 -2.16
CA VAL A 85 -7.06 10.76 -1.94
C VAL A 85 -6.41 10.42 -3.27
N SER A 86 -5.09 10.57 -3.34
CA SER A 86 -4.29 10.11 -4.47
C SER A 86 -4.05 8.60 -4.44
N PHE A 87 -3.64 8.03 -5.57
CA PHE A 87 -3.26 6.62 -5.65
C PHE A 87 -2.15 6.26 -4.64
N ASP A 88 -1.13 7.11 -4.52
CA ASP A 88 0.03 6.85 -3.66
C ASP A 88 -0.37 6.84 -2.17
N GLU A 89 -1.25 7.75 -1.75
CA GLU A 89 -1.79 7.80 -0.40
C GLU A 89 -2.62 6.55 -0.08
N PHE A 90 -3.52 6.17 -0.98
CA PHE A 90 -4.30 4.94 -0.85
C PHE A 90 -3.40 3.70 -0.80
N ALA A 91 -2.43 3.59 -1.70
CA ALA A 91 -1.52 2.46 -1.80
C ALA A 91 -0.67 2.30 -0.53
N ALA A 92 -0.16 3.41 0.01
CA ALA A 92 0.60 3.42 1.26
C ALA A 92 -0.25 2.92 2.43
N TRP A 93 -1.46 3.48 2.60
CA TRP A 93 -2.38 3.08 3.65
C TRP A 93 -2.80 1.60 3.52
N ALA A 94 -3.24 1.18 2.34
CA ALA A 94 -3.71 -0.19 2.08
C ALA A 94 -2.60 -1.22 2.31
N THR A 95 -1.36 -0.91 1.93
CA THR A 95 -0.19 -1.77 2.18
C THR A 95 0.08 -1.89 3.68
N TYR A 96 0.01 -0.79 4.43
CA TYR A 96 0.19 -0.81 5.88
C TYR A 96 -0.87 -1.69 6.57
N GLN A 97 -2.14 -1.54 6.21
CA GLN A 97 -3.23 -2.34 6.76
C GLN A 97 -3.11 -3.84 6.45
N GLN A 98 -2.67 -4.19 5.23
CA GLN A 98 -2.44 -5.60 4.88
C GLN A 98 -1.21 -6.19 5.57
N LEU A 99 -0.16 -5.40 5.82
CA LEU A 99 1.02 -5.84 6.58
C LEU A 99 0.66 -6.08 8.05
N ASP A 100 -0.16 -5.20 8.65
CA ASP A 100 -0.64 -5.37 10.02
C ASP A 100 -1.50 -6.63 10.16
N THR A 101 -2.43 -6.84 9.21
CA THR A 101 -3.29 -8.04 9.17
C THR A 101 -2.47 -9.33 9.00
N LYS A 102 -1.38 -9.31 8.21
CA LYS A 102 -0.46 -10.46 8.12
C LYS A 102 0.36 -10.64 9.41
N GLY A 103 0.72 -9.56 10.11
CA GLY A 103 1.39 -9.61 11.41
C GLY A 103 0.62 -10.41 12.47
N TYR A 104 -0.70 -10.23 12.56
CA TYR A 104 -1.56 -11.00 13.48
C TYR A 104 -1.72 -12.48 13.11
N LEU A 105 -1.48 -12.86 11.84
CA LEU A 105 -1.53 -14.25 11.42
C LEU A 105 -0.22 -15.01 11.69
N TYR A 106 0.90 -14.30 11.90
CA TYR A 106 2.20 -14.90 12.22
C TYR A 106 2.63 -14.72 13.68
N ASP A 107 2.04 -13.80 14.45
CA ASP A 107 2.20 -13.74 15.92
C ASP A 107 1.17 -14.66 16.62
N GLY A 108 1.20 -15.93 16.24
CA GLY A 108 0.39 -16.98 16.83
C GLY A 108 0.94 -17.39 18.19
N LYS A 109 0.60 -16.63 19.24
CA LYS A 109 0.33 -17.25 20.55
C LYS A 109 -0.80 -18.28 20.38
N ARG A 110 -0.42 -19.54 20.20
CA ARG A 110 -1.08 -20.72 20.80
C ARG A 110 -0.03 -21.78 21.11
#